data_AF-A0A1J8QCR6-F1
#
_entry.id   AF-A0A1J8QCR6-F1
#
_cell.length_a   1.000
_cell.length_b   1.000
_cell.length_c   1.000
_cell.angle_alpha   90.00
_cell.angle_beta   90.00
_cell.angle_gamma   90.00
#
_symmetry.space_group_name_H-M   'P 1'
#
loop_
_entity.id
_entity.type
_entity.pdbx_description
1 polymer ?
#
loop_
_entity_poly.entity_id
_entity_poly.type
_entity_poly.pdbx_seq_one_letter_code
_entity_poly.pdbx_strand_id
1 'polypeptide(L)'
;MISDTLQGGFLGLKQIPDVEMTGAIYLSGEPQRWILRKAGDGYSISQVVNDEERFWYLAGLGDMIKTSSSETQQTWEFELTS
;
A
#
# COMPACT_ATOMS: atom_id res chain seq x y z
N MET A 1 -8.35 0.41 -7.06
CA MET A 1 -7.32 1.18 -7.80
C MET A 1 -7.12 2.47 -7.04
N ILE A 2 -5.86 2.89 -6.84
CA ILE A 2 -5.53 4.17 -6.19
C ILE A 2 -4.62 4.92 -7.16
N SER A 3 -5.04 6.10 -7.62
CA SER A 3 -4.31 6.91 -8.62
C SER A 3 -3.63 8.10 -7.96
N ASP A 4 -2.42 8.45 -8.40
CA ASP A 4 -1.79 9.73 -8.07
C ASP A 4 -2.33 10.79 -9.03
N THR A 5 -3.04 11.78 -8.48
CA THR A 5 -3.67 12.85 -9.27
C THR A 5 -2.71 13.98 -9.64
N LEU A 6 -1.55 14.08 -8.98
CA LEU A 6 -0.53 15.11 -9.23
C LEU A 6 0.42 14.69 -10.34
N GLN A 7 0.94 13.46 -10.25
CA GLN A 7 1.95 12.94 -11.18
C GLN A 7 1.34 12.07 -12.28
N GLY A 8 0.07 11.66 -12.11
CA GLY A 8 -0.55 10.64 -12.96
C GLY A 8 -0.06 9.22 -12.60
N GLY A 9 -0.76 8.21 -13.12
CA GLY A 9 -0.45 6.80 -12.86
C GLY A 9 -1.14 6.24 -11.61
N PHE A 10 -0.72 5.04 -11.22
CA PHE A 10 -1.36 4.25 -10.16
C PHE A 10 -0.37 3.84 -9.08
N LEU A 11 -0.78 3.85 -7.83
CA LEU A 11 0.04 3.30 -6.75
C LEU A 11 0.12 1.79 -6.89
N GLY A 12 1.35 1.26 -6.89
CA GLY A 12 1.64 -0.17 -7.00
C GLY A 12 2.75 -0.65 -6.08
N LEU A 13 3.04 -1.96 -6.15
CA LEU A 13 4.14 -2.62 -5.42
C LEU A 13 5.33 -3.01 -6.30
N LYS A 14 6.49 -2.40 -6.05
CA LYS A 14 7.73 -2.78 -6.74
C LYS A 14 8.34 -3.86 -5.87
N GLN A 15 8.27 -5.09 -6.33
CA GLN A 15 8.98 -6.18 -5.67
C GLN A 15 10.47 -5.93 -5.86
N ILE A 16 11.15 -5.49 -4.80
CA ILE A 16 12.60 -5.43 -4.77
C ILE A 16 13.05 -6.80 -4.26
N PRO A 17 13.86 -7.57 -5.00
CA PRO A 17 14.20 -8.94 -4.66
C PRO A 17 15.03 -9.14 -3.37
N ASP A 18 15.35 -8.09 -2.60
CA ASP A 18 16.39 -8.17 -1.58
C ASP A 18 15.96 -7.81 -0.14
N VAL A 19 16.24 -8.80 0.72
CA VAL A 19 16.51 -8.81 2.17
C VAL A 19 15.37 -8.52 3.14
N GLU A 20 14.36 -7.74 2.79
CA GLU A 20 13.14 -7.65 3.59
C GLU A 20 11.97 -7.71 2.64
N MET A 21 10.98 -8.57 2.90
CA MET A 21 9.78 -8.74 2.06
C MET A 21 8.86 -7.50 2.07
N THR A 22 9.43 -6.32 2.31
CA THR A 22 8.80 -5.01 2.36
C THR A 22 8.81 -4.34 0.99
N GLY A 23 7.68 -4.44 0.29
CA GLY A 23 7.48 -3.75 -0.98
C GLY A 23 7.31 -2.24 -0.75
N ALA A 24 8.11 -1.41 -1.42
CA ALA A 24 7.87 0.02 -1.45
C ALA A 24 6.67 0.33 -2.36
N ILE A 25 5.81 1.26 -1.94
CA ILE A 25 4.77 1.82 -2.82
C ILE A 25 5.44 2.72 -3.86
N TYR A 26 5.12 2.53 -5.13
CA TYR A 26 5.67 3.31 -6.24
C TYR A 26 4.58 3.70 -7.26
N LEU A 27 4.89 4.67 -8.12
CA LEU A 27 4.06 5.00 -9.28
C LEU A 27 4.24 3.94 -10.37
N SER A 28 3.21 3.11 -10.52
CA SER A 28 3.04 2.18 -11.61
C SER A 28 2.37 2.87 -12.80
N GLY A 29 2.83 2.52 -14.01
CA GLY A 29 2.12 2.87 -15.25
C GLY A 29 0.84 2.05 -15.45
N GLU A 30 0.66 0.96 -14.69
CA GLU A 30 -0.43 0.01 -14.87
C GLU A 30 -1.39 -0.01 -13.66
N PRO A 31 -2.71 -0.17 -13.90
CA PRO A 31 -3.69 -0.38 -12.85
C PRO A 31 -3.32 -1.49 -11.85
N GLN A 32 -3.39 -1.18 -10.56
CA GLN A 32 -3.17 -2.16 -9.49
C GLN A 32 -4.47 -2.45 -8.71
N ARG A 33 -4.64 -3.73 -8.34
CA ARG A 33 -5.76 -4.19 -7.53
C ARG A 33 -5.39 -4.16 -6.05
N TRP A 34 -6.00 -3.24 -5.35
CA TRP A 34 -5.92 -3.11 -3.91
C TRP A 34 -7.20 -3.63 -3.26
N ILE A 35 -7.04 -4.30 -2.13
CA ILE A 35 -8.10 -4.73 -1.24
C ILE A 35 -8.23 -3.64 -0.16
N LEU A 36 -9.44 -3.12 -0.01
CA LEU A 36 -9.78 -2.17 1.05
C LEU A 36 -10.72 -2.88 2.02
N ARG A 37 -10.37 -2.93 3.31
CA ARG A 37 -11.23 -3.52 4.36
C ARG A 37 -11.46 -2.52 5.47
N LYS A 38 -12.70 -2.43 5.96
CA LYS A 38 -13.02 -1.63 7.14
C LYS A 38 -12.30 -2.22 8.35
N ALA A 39 -11.61 -1.40 9.12
CA ALA A 39 -10.91 -1.81 10.34
C ALA A 39 -11.00 -0.68 11.37
N GLY A 40 -11.83 -0.89 12.40
CA GLY A 40 -12.17 0.17 13.36
C GLY A 40 -12.75 1.40 12.66
N ASP A 41 -12.26 2.59 13.03
CA ASP A 41 -12.70 3.87 12.47
C ASP A 41 -12.09 4.18 11.09
N GLY A 42 -11.05 3.46 10.67
CA GLY A 42 -10.40 3.61 9.37
C GLY A 42 -10.59 2.40 8.45
N TYR A 43 -9.65 2.23 7.54
CA TYR A 43 -9.57 1.11 6.60
C TYR A 43 -8.15 0.56 6.54
N SER A 44 -8.00 -0.74 6.33
CA SER A 44 -6.74 -1.31 5.87
C SER A 44 -6.70 -1.40 4.35
N ILE A 45 -5.49 -1.22 3.80
CA ILE A 45 -5.20 -1.32 2.38
C ILE A 45 -4.18 -2.44 2.21
N SER A 46 -4.47 -3.41 1.34
CA SER A 46 -3.59 -4.56 1.12
C SER A 46 -3.66 -5.07 -0.32
N GLN A 47 -2.71 -5.91 -0.68
CA GLN A 47 -2.69 -6.62 -1.96
C GLN A 47 -2.22 -8.06 -1.72
N VAL A 48 -2.77 -9.00 -2.48
CA VAL A 48 -2.25 -10.38 -2.50
C VAL A 48 -1.13 -10.46 -3.52
N VAL A 49 0.04 -10.88 -3.07
CA VAL A 49 1.27 -11.03 -3.85
C VAL A 49 1.81 -12.43 -3.59
N ASN A 50 1.94 -13.27 -4.62
CA ASN A 50 2.38 -14.67 -4.50
C ASN A 50 1.60 -15.43 -3.39
N ASP A 51 0.26 -15.32 -3.44
CA ASP A 51 -0.68 -15.92 -2.48
C ASP A 51 -0.55 -15.42 -1.01
N GLU A 52 0.26 -14.40 -0.77
CA GLU A 52 0.45 -13.78 0.53
C GLU A 52 -0.18 -12.38 0.55
N GLU A 53 -1.04 -12.12 1.53
CA GLU A 53 -1.60 -10.78 1.72
C GLU A 53 -0.58 -9.86 2.40
N ARG A 54 -0.34 -8.70 1.79
CA ARG A 54 0.55 -7.67 2.32
C ARG A 54 -0.20 -6.36 2.48
N PHE A 55 -0.20 -5.80 3.68
CA PHE A 55 -0.91 -4.58 4.02
C PHE A 55 0.03 -3.38 4.08
N TRP A 56 -0.52 -2.20 3.85
CA TRP A 56 0.18 -0.92 3.97
C TRP A 56 0.52 -0.64 5.43
N TYR A 57 1.76 -0.19 5.66
CA TYR A 57 2.22 0.31 6.94
C TYR A 57 3.19 1.48 6.71
N LEU A 58 3.20 2.43 7.66
CA LEU A 58 4.18 3.50 7.70
C LEU A 58 5.52 2.95 8.21
N ALA A 59 6.54 2.95 7.36
CA ALA A 59 7.89 2.58 7.76
C ALA A 59 8.59 3.80 8.38
N GLY A 60 9.05 3.68 9.62
CA GLY A 60 9.64 4.79 10.39
C GLY A 60 10.95 5.38 9.81
N LEU A 61 11.55 4.75 8.80
CA LEU A 61 12.64 5.34 8.02
C LEU A 61 12.06 6.10 6.82
N GLY A 62 12.00 7.43 6.94
CA GLY A 62 11.66 8.34 5.85
C GLY A 62 10.17 8.50 5.57
N ASP A 63 9.30 8.22 6.55
CA ASP A 63 7.83 8.37 6.48
C ASP A 63 7.22 7.79 5.20
N MET A 64 7.77 6.66 4.75
CA MET A 64 7.37 6.02 3.51
C MET A 64 6.36 4.91 3.77
N ILE A 65 5.32 4.85 2.95
CA ILE A 65 4.38 3.73 2.96
C ILE A 65 5.05 2.52 2.28
N LYS A 66 5.09 1.41 3.00
CA LYS A 66 5.54 0.10 2.51
C LYS A 66 4.44 -0.93 2.71
N THR A 67 4.62 -2.13 2.16
CA THR A 67 3.76 -3.28 2.46
C THR A 67 4.49 -4.40 3.16
N SER A 68 3.87 -5.01 4.14
CA SER A 68 4.40 -6.18 4.85
C SER A 68 3.28 -7.18 5.13
N SER A 69 3.65 -8.44 5.36
CA SER A 69 2.76 -9.49 5.89
C SER A 69 2.97 -9.74 7.39
N SER A 70 4.06 -9.22 7.97
CA SER A 70 4.48 -9.52 9.35
C SER A 70 4.38 -8.34 10.32
N GLU A 71 4.25 -7.12 9.80
CA GLU A 71 4.11 -5.91 10.61
C GLU A 71 2.74 -5.83 11.32
N THR A 72 2.57 -4.83 12.19
CA THR A 72 1.22 -4.55 12.70
C THR A 72 0.39 -3.89 11.61
N GLN A 73 -0.77 -4.46 11.29
CA GLN A 73 -1.71 -3.88 10.34
C GLN A 73 -2.18 -2.50 10.82
N GLN A 74 -1.98 -1.48 9.98
CA GLN A 74 -2.37 -0.10 10.27
C GLN A 74 -3.71 0.25 9.63
N THR A 75 -4.37 1.28 10.16
CA THR A 75 -5.63 1.82 9.65
C THR A 75 -5.41 3.21 9.06
N TRP A 76 -6.03 3.47 7.92
CA TRP A 76 -5.94 4.72 7.16
C TRP A 76 -7.31 5.38 7.09
N GLU A 77 -7.32 6.70 7.22
CA GLU A 77 -8.51 7.52 7.02
C GLU A 77 -8.51 8.11 5.61
N PHE A 78 -9.69 8.23 5.01
CA PHE A 78 -9.87 8.80 3.69
C PHE A 78 -10.77 10.01 3.78
N GLU A 79 -10.26 11.15 3.35
CA GLU A 79 -11.05 12.38 3.23
C GLU A 79 -11.47 12.58 1.77
N LEU A 80 -12.72 12.98 1.58
CA LEU A 80 -13.19 13.40 0.27
C LEU A 80 -12.59 14.77 -0.04
N THR A 81 -11.88 14.86 -1.15
CA THR A 81 -11.47 16.15 -1.71
C THR A 81 -12.63 16.71 -2.54
N SER A 82 -12.97 17.97 -2.29
CA SER A 82 -14.04 18.73 -2.95
C SER A 82 -13.58 19.40 -4.23
#